data_AF-A0A094MU95-F1
#
_entry.id   AF-A0A094MU95-F1
#
_cell.length_a   1.000
_cell.length_b   1.000
_cell.length_c   1.000
_cell.angle_alpha   90.00
_cell.angle_beta   90.00
_cell.angle_gamma   90.00
#
_symmetry.space_group_name_H-M   'P 1'
#
loop_
_entity.id
_entity.type
_entity.pdbx_description
1 polymer ?
#
loop_
_entity_poly.entity_id
_entity_poly.type
_entity_poly.pdbx_seq_one_letter_code
_entity_poly.pdbx_strand_id
1 'polypeptide(L)'
;KIFTEDGKEYMYEKLCLCAGAKPKLIFEGNPYVLGIRDTDSAQAFQKNLAQSERIVVVGNGGIALELVYEIQGCEVIWAIKDKAIGNTFFDAGAAEFLIPKLAAEKRETPIECKRTKYTMEGSEEKERPIAASDKLGSALGPDWHEGLCLKGTKEFSHKVHIEILCEVKKIHLQQEFIQLQRTSLTFPKEERNVEPDEVLWPVYVELTNGKIYGCNFIVSATGVVPNVKPFLDGNNFAVGEDGGLEVDKHMHTSLPDIYAAGDICTAAWDPSPVWHQMRLWTQARQMGWYAAKCMAADTLGESIDMDFSFELFAHVTKFFNYKVVVLGKYNAQGLGSDHELMLRCTKGREYVKVVMQNGRMMGAVLIGETDLEETFENLILNQMDLSAYGEDLLNPDIDIEDYFD
;
A
#
# COMPACT_ATOMS: atom_id res chain seq x y z
N LYS A 1 -27.00 -17.05 -11.79
CA LYS A 1 -27.78 -16.39 -10.72
C LYS A 1 -26.92 -16.17 -9.48
N ILE A 2 -27.22 -15.14 -8.70
CA ILE A 2 -26.54 -14.78 -7.44
C ILE A 2 -27.54 -14.99 -6.31
N PHE A 3 -27.07 -15.60 -5.21
CA PHE A 3 -27.81 -15.72 -3.97
C PHE A 3 -27.20 -14.77 -2.94
N THR A 4 -28.01 -13.92 -2.33
CA THR A 4 -27.56 -12.99 -1.29
C THR A 4 -27.85 -13.55 0.10
N GLU A 5 -27.14 -13.05 1.11
CA GLU A 5 -27.32 -13.49 2.51
C GLU A 5 -28.73 -13.23 3.05
N ASP A 6 -29.44 -12.23 2.52
CA ASP A 6 -30.86 -11.96 2.84
C ASP A 6 -31.84 -12.85 2.07
N GLY A 7 -31.35 -13.87 1.36
CA GLY A 7 -32.13 -14.90 0.68
C GLY A 7 -32.72 -14.47 -0.66
N LYS A 8 -32.27 -13.35 -1.25
CA LYS A 8 -32.72 -12.92 -2.58
C LYS A 8 -31.92 -13.61 -3.68
N GLU A 9 -32.60 -13.79 -4.82
CA GLU A 9 -32.01 -14.33 -6.04
C GLU A 9 -31.98 -13.26 -7.12
N TYR A 10 -30.84 -13.13 -7.80
CA TYR A 10 -30.67 -12.24 -8.95
C TYR A 10 -30.19 -13.02 -10.17
N MET A 11 -30.87 -12.83 -11.30
CA MET A 11 -30.44 -13.35 -12.60
C MET A 11 -29.48 -12.36 -13.26
N TYR A 12 -28.52 -12.88 -14.02
CA TYR A 12 -27.59 -12.08 -14.81
C TYR A 12 -27.36 -12.76 -16.15
N GLU A 13 -27.09 -11.95 -17.17
CA GLU A 13 -26.53 -12.42 -18.44
C GLU A 13 -25.01 -12.39 -18.37
N LYS A 14 -24.43 -11.30 -17.85
CA LYS A 14 -23.00 -11.18 -17.53
C LYS A 14 -22.83 -10.65 -16.11
N LEU A 15 -21.78 -11.08 -15.43
CA LEU A 15 -21.46 -10.71 -14.05
C LEU A 15 -20.00 -10.29 -13.94
N CYS A 16 -19.71 -9.21 -13.22
CA CYS A 16 -18.34 -8.82 -12.87
C CYS A 16 -18.15 -8.83 -11.35
N LEU A 17 -17.17 -9.59 -10.88
CA LEU A 17 -16.83 -9.72 -9.46
C LEU A 17 -15.77 -8.69 -9.07
N CYS A 18 -16.12 -7.77 -8.16
CA CYS A 18 -15.26 -6.67 -7.71
C CYS A 18 -15.12 -6.62 -6.18
N ALA A 19 -15.04 -7.77 -5.51
CA ALA A 19 -15.03 -7.83 -4.03
C ALA A 19 -13.71 -7.38 -3.37
N GLY A 20 -12.72 -6.98 -4.17
CA GLY A 20 -11.43 -6.47 -3.70
C GLY A 20 -10.67 -7.46 -2.83
N ALA A 21 -10.06 -6.95 -1.77
CA ALA A 21 -9.23 -7.70 -0.84
C ALA A 21 -9.43 -7.19 0.59
N LYS A 22 -9.18 -8.06 1.58
CA LYS A 22 -9.22 -7.77 3.01
C LYS A 22 -7.80 -7.59 3.59
N PRO A 23 -7.63 -6.85 4.70
CA PRO A 23 -6.34 -6.82 5.40
C PRO A 23 -5.83 -8.22 5.73
N LYS A 24 -4.53 -8.45 5.58
CA LYS A 24 -3.85 -9.64 6.12
C LYS A 24 -3.45 -9.34 7.57
N LEU A 25 -4.29 -9.71 8.54
CA LEU A 25 -4.00 -9.41 9.95
C LEU A 25 -2.91 -10.33 10.50
N ILE A 26 -2.01 -9.78 11.33
CA ILE A 26 -0.98 -10.57 12.05
C ILE A 26 -1.58 -11.53 13.08
N PHE A 27 -2.76 -11.21 13.63
CA PHE A 27 -3.54 -12.06 14.54
C PHE A 27 -5.04 -11.82 14.32
N GLU A 28 -5.65 -12.67 13.50
CA GLU A 28 -7.08 -12.61 13.19
C GLU A 28 -7.95 -12.71 14.45
N GLY A 29 -8.98 -11.87 14.55
CA GLY A 29 -9.93 -11.86 15.68
C GLY A 29 -9.41 -11.25 16.98
N ASN A 30 -8.16 -10.77 17.06
CA ASN A 30 -7.66 -10.08 18.25
C ASN A 30 -8.26 -8.65 18.34
N PRO A 31 -8.93 -8.29 19.45
CA PRO A 31 -9.63 -7.01 19.57
C PRO A 31 -8.71 -5.77 19.59
N TYR A 32 -7.40 -5.96 19.81
CA TYR A 32 -6.40 -4.89 19.80
C TYR A 32 -5.66 -4.79 18.47
N VAL A 33 -5.94 -5.66 17.49
CA VAL A 33 -5.31 -5.63 16.16
C VAL A 33 -6.30 -5.10 15.16
N LEU A 34 -5.97 -3.96 14.56
CA LEU A 34 -6.79 -3.29 13.55
C LEU A 34 -6.08 -3.32 12.20
N GLY A 35 -6.75 -3.81 11.16
CA GLY A 35 -6.35 -3.57 9.77
C GLY A 35 -7.04 -2.34 9.23
N ILE A 36 -6.40 -1.62 8.31
CA ILE A 36 -6.97 -0.45 7.63
C ILE A 36 -7.06 -0.75 6.15
N ARG A 37 -8.26 -0.66 5.58
CA ARG A 37 -8.51 -1.03 4.18
C ARG A 37 -9.68 -0.31 3.53
N ASP A 38 -10.68 0.07 4.30
CA ASP A 38 -11.91 0.70 3.86
C ASP A 38 -12.28 1.89 4.75
N THR A 39 -13.33 2.62 4.36
CA THR A 39 -13.83 3.81 5.08
C THR A 39 -14.13 3.53 6.55
N ASP A 40 -14.71 2.38 6.85
CA ASP A 40 -15.16 2.01 8.19
C ASP A 40 -13.97 1.67 9.10
N SER A 41 -12.98 0.92 8.59
CA SER A 41 -11.73 0.66 9.30
C SER A 41 -10.90 1.94 9.52
N ALA A 42 -10.93 2.90 8.59
CA ALA A 42 -10.30 4.21 8.76
C ALA A 42 -10.99 5.05 9.87
N GLN A 43 -12.32 5.02 9.96
CA GLN A 43 -13.07 5.66 11.03
C GLN A 43 -12.81 4.99 12.39
N ALA A 44 -12.78 3.65 12.43
CA ALA A 44 -12.41 2.90 13.63
C ALA A 44 -10.99 3.25 14.10
N PHE A 45 -10.05 3.36 13.16
CA PHE A 45 -8.69 3.81 13.45
C PHE A 45 -8.67 5.21 14.06
N GLN A 46 -9.35 6.20 13.45
CA GLN A 46 -9.45 7.56 13.97
C GLN A 46 -9.99 7.58 15.41
N LYS A 47 -11.07 6.85 15.67
CA LYS A 47 -11.71 6.78 16.99
C LYS A 47 -10.77 6.19 18.04
N ASN A 48 -10.07 5.11 17.72
CA ASN A 48 -9.12 4.48 18.63
C ASN A 48 -7.90 5.37 18.87
N LEU A 49 -7.40 6.02 17.81
CA LEU A 49 -6.24 6.90 17.87
C LEU A 49 -6.49 8.10 18.78
N ALA A 50 -7.68 8.71 18.73
CA ALA A 50 -8.05 9.88 19.55
C ALA A 50 -7.90 9.66 21.06
N GLN A 51 -7.87 8.41 21.52
CA GLN A 51 -7.72 8.03 22.93
C GLN A 51 -6.35 7.38 23.23
N SER A 52 -5.46 7.33 22.25
CA SER A 52 -4.20 6.59 22.33
C SER A 52 -3.02 7.50 22.62
N GLU A 53 -2.17 7.06 23.55
CA GLU A 53 -0.87 7.66 23.84
C GLU A 53 0.25 7.02 23.02
N ARG A 54 0.15 5.70 22.78
CA ARG A 54 1.12 4.93 22.00
C ARG A 54 0.44 3.83 21.19
N ILE A 55 0.85 3.66 19.95
CA ILE A 55 0.44 2.53 19.10
C ILE A 55 1.67 1.78 18.56
N VAL A 56 1.44 0.55 18.12
CA VAL A 56 2.42 -0.21 17.33
C VAL A 56 1.89 -0.35 15.92
N VAL A 57 2.65 0.09 14.92
CA VAL A 57 2.36 -0.14 13.50
C VAL A 57 3.24 -1.28 13.02
N VAL A 58 2.64 -2.30 12.40
CA VAL A 58 3.35 -3.48 11.90
C VAL A 58 3.20 -3.57 10.39
N GLY A 59 4.33 -3.64 9.68
CA GLY A 59 4.35 -3.74 8.22
C GLY A 59 4.98 -2.52 7.56
N ASN A 60 5.37 -2.66 6.29
CA ASN A 60 6.29 -1.75 5.61
C ASN A 60 5.74 -1.22 4.26
N GLY A 61 4.43 -1.36 4.05
CA GLY A 61 3.74 -0.96 2.82
C GLY A 61 3.18 0.46 2.85
N GLY A 62 2.42 0.84 1.82
CA GLY A 62 1.94 2.21 1.61
C GLY A 62 1.12 2.76 2.77
N ILE A 63 0.17 1.96 3.29
CA ILE A 63 -0.64 2.33 4.46
C ILE A 63 0.25 2.61 5.68
N ALA A 64 1.30 1.81 5.92
CA ALA A 64 2.21 2.06 7.04
C ALA A 64 2.98 3.36 6.84
N LEU A 65 3.56 3.57 5.64
CA LEU A 65 4.33 4.76 5.29
C LEU A 65 3.52 6.05 5.44
N GLU A 66 2.26 6.04 4.99
CA GLU A 66 1.35 7.18 5.14
C GLU A 66 0.99 7.39 6.61
N LEU A 67 0.60 6.34 7.33
CA LEU A 67 0.17 6.45 8.73
C LEU A 67 1.26 7.02 9.65
N VAL A 68 2.47 6.49 9.59
CA VAL A 68 3.54 6.93 10.49
C VAL A 68 3.91 8.40 10.28
N TYR A 69 3.60 8.95 9.09
CA TYR A 69 3.82 10.35 8.76
C TYR A 69 2.60 11.25 9.04
N GLU A 70 1.39 10.70 9.03
CA GLU A 70 0.17 11.48 9.25
C GLU A 70 -0.28 11.52 10.71
N ILE A 71 0.11 10.53 11.52
CA ILE A 71 -0.24 10.46 12.94
C ILE A 71 0.46 11.56 13.74
N GLN A 72 -0.33 12.32 14.49
CA GLN A 72 0.13 13.33 15.44
C GLN A 72 -0.27 13.00 16.87
N GLY A 73 0.43 13.57 17.86
CA GLY A 73 0.05 13.43 19.26
C GLY A 73 -0.01 11.99 19.80
N CYS A 74 0.66 11.05 19.15
CA CYS A 74 0.71 9.64 19.55
C CYS A 74 2.12 9.09 19.30
N GLU A 75 2.65 8.33 20.26
CA GLU A 75 3.91 7.63 20.11
C GLU A 75 3.73 6.44 19.16
N VAL A 76 4.54 6.34 18.11
CA VAL A 76 4.45 5.26 17.12
C VAL A 76 5.68 4.39 17.19
N ILE A 77 5.52 3.14 17.61
CA ILE A 77 6.55 2.10 17.40
C ILE A 77 6.24 1.43 16.07
N TRP A 78 7.11 1.61 15.08
CA TRP A 78 6.95 1.06 13.75
C TRP A 78 7.85 -0.17 13.58
N ALA A 79 7.25 -1.36 13.66
CA ALA A 79 7.94 -2.63 13.54
C ALA A 79 7.94 -3.13 12.08
N ILE A 80 9.13 -3.33 11.52
CA ILE A 80 9.32 -3.85 10.18
C ILE A 80 10.29 -5.04 10.19
N LYS A 81 10.00 -6.04 9.35
CA LYS A 81 10.86 -7.22 9.17
C LYS A 81 12.09 -6.94 8.31
N ASP A 82 12.05 -5.83 7.58
CA ASP A 82 13.04 -5.46 6.59
C ASP A 82 14.20 -4.66 7.18
N LYS A 83 15.28 -4.49 6.41
CA LYS A 83 16.44 -3.66 6.76
C LYS A 83 16.20 -2.16 6.60
N ALA A 84 15.24 -1.78 5.75
CA ALA A 84 14.93 -0.41 5.40
C ALA A 84 13.41 -0.24 5.24
N ILE A 85 12.95 1.00 5.35
CA ILE A 85 11.54 1.34 5.19
C ILE A 85 11.13 1.38 3.71
N GLY A 86 9.86 1.08 3.44
CA GLY A 86 9.25 1.28 2.12
C GLY A 86 9.81 0.40 1.00
N ASN A 87 10.39 -0.76 1.32
CA ASN A 87 10.98 -1.71 0.37
C ASN A 87 10.03 -2.15 -0.76
N THR A 88 8.72 -2.04 -0.55
CA THR A 88 7.72 -2.30 -1.59
C THR A 88 7.76 -1.28 -2.73
N PHE A 89 8.22 -0.04 -2.47
CA PHE A 89 8.18 1.07 -3.42
C PHE A 89 9.57 1.57 -3.82
N PHE A 90 10.56 1.48 -2.93
CA PHE A 90 11.89 2.03 -3.18
C PHE A 90 12.96 1.27 -2.38
N ASP A 91 14.23 1.62 -2.59
CA ASP A 91 15.37 0.94 -1.98
C ASP A 91 15.87 1.64 -0.69
N ALA A 92 16.92 1.10 -0.09
CA ALA A 92 17.50 1.64 1.13
C ALA A 92 18.05 3.06 0.98
N GLY A 93 18.58 3.42 -0.19
CA GLY A 93 19.08 4.77 -0.45
C GLY A 93 17.94 5.81 -0.46
N ALA A 94 16.82 5.47 -1.09
CA ALA A 94 15.61 6.29 -1.04
C ALA A 94 15.03 6.36 0.38
N ALA A 95 15.07 5.25 1.13
CA ALA A 95 14.64 5.23 2.53
C ALA A 95 15.46 6.21 3.39
N GLU A 96 16.80 6.19 3.27
CA GLU A 96 17.70 7.12 3.96
C GLU A 96 17.44 8.58 3.57
N PHE A 97 17.09 8.84 2.29
CA PHE A 97 16.70 10.17 1.83
C PHE A 97 15.42 10.68 2.51
N LEU A 98 14.45 9.78 2.76
CA LEU A 98 13.13 10.12 3.30
C LEU A 98 13.09 10.21 4.84
N ILE A 99 13.87 9.39 5.55
CA ILE A 99 13.87 9.31 7.02
C ILE A 99 13.96 10.67 7.74
N PRO A 100 14.82 11.63 7.33
CA PRO A 100 14.90 12.93 8.00
C PRO A 100 13.58 13.69 8.06
N LYS A 101 12.61 13.42 7.15
CA LYS A 101 11.27 14.02 7.20
C LYS A 101 10.38 13.47 8.29
N LEU A 102 10.60 12.23 8.74
CA LEU A 102 9.86 11.63 9.86
C LEU A 102 10.17 12.34 11.18
N ALA A 103 11.38 12.88 11.32
CA ALA A 103 11.81 13.60 12.52
C ALA A 103 11.50 15.10 12.49
N ALA A 104 11.24 15.67 11.31
CA ALA A 104 10.98 17.10 11.15
C ALA A 104 9.55 17.49 11.58
N GLU A 105 9.39 18.68 12.14
CA GLU A 105 8.07 19.23 12.41
C GLU A 105 7.27 19.42 11.11
N LYS A 106 6.01 18.99 11.11
CA LYS A 106 5.13 19.15 9.96
C LYS A 106 4.67 20.60 9.90
N ARG A 107 5.07 21.30 8.84
CA ARG A 107 4.49 22.60 8.50
C ARG A 107 3.07 22.37 8.00
N GLU A 108 2.11 23.09 8.56
CA GLU A 108 0.74 23.13 8.04
C GLU A 108 0.79 23.77 6.65
N THR A 109 0.87 22.95 5.61
CA THR A 109 0.52 23.38 4.26
C THR A 109 -0.82 22.74 3.95
N PRO A 110 -1.90 23.53 3.76
CA PRO A 110 -3.13 22.96 3.27
C PRO A 110 -2.87 22.36 1.90
N ILE A 111 -3.07 21.04 1.79
CA ILE A 111 -2.97 20.33 0.52
C ILE A 111 -4.30 20.55 -0.19
N GLU A 112 -4.31 21.33 -1.27
CA GLU A 112 -5.47 21.39 -2.16
C GLU A 112 -5.61 20.05 -2.88
N CYS A 113 -6.57 19.23 -2.45
CA CYS A 113 -6.93 18.01 -3.15
C CYS A 113 -7.71 18.36 -4.42
N LYS A 114 -7.08 18.19 -5.60
CA LYS A 114 -7.72 18.38 -6.90
C LYS A 114 -8.55 17.17 -7.35
N ARG A 115 -8.64 16.09 -6.55
CA ARG A 115 -9.30 14.84 -6.93
C ARG A 115 -10.77 14.85 -6.51
N THR A 116 -11.67 14.52 -7.45
CA THR A 116 -13.09 14.33 -7.16
C THR A 116 -13.30 13.16 -6.21
N LYS A 117 -13.99 13.41 -5.09
CA LYS A 117 -14.41 12.38 -4.12
C LYS A 117 -15.92 12.17 -4.23
N TYR A 118 -16.34 10.91 -4.25
CA TYR A 118 -17.74 10.53 -4.20
C TYR A 118 -18.06 10.03 -2.79
N THR A 119 -19.07 10.61 -2.16
CA THR A 119 -19.58 10.16 -0.85
C THR A 119 -21.05 9.76 -1.03
N MET A 120 -21.48 8.74 -0.29
CA MET A 120 -22.90 8.37 -0.26
C MET A 120 -23.64 9.39 0.62
N GLU A 121 -24.66 10.07 0.08
CA GLU A 121 -25.57 10.87 0.90
C GLU A 121 -26.37 9.95 1.86
N GLY A 122 -26.42 10.29 3.16
CA GLY A 122 -27.49 9.80 4.04
C GLY A 122 -27.12 8.90 5.23
N SER A 123 -25.86 8.73 5.62
CA SER A 123 -25.56 8.20 6.96
C SER A 123 -25.59 9.32 8.00
N GLU A 124 -26.79 9.72 8.44
CA GLU A 124 -26.93 10.44 9.71
C GLU A 124 -26.13 9.68 10.78
N GLU A 125 -25.31 10.44 11.52
CA GLU A 125 -24.58 10.01 12.72
C GLU A 125 -25.55 9.48 13.78
N LYS A 126 -26.08 8.28 13.59
CA LYS A 126 -26.65 7.50 14.68
C LYS A 126 -25.50 6.72 15.28
N GLU A 127 -25.04 7.15 16.46
CA GLU A 127 -24.22 6.32 17.34
C GLU A 127 -24.86 4.94 17.43
N ARG A 128 -24.24 3.96 16.77
CA ARG A 128 -24.67 2.56 16.79
C ARG A 128 -23.66 1.74 17.61
N PRO A 129 -24.13 0.73 18.35
CA PRO A 129 -23.29 0.02 19.31
C PRO A 129 -22.14 -0.73 18.63
N ILE A 130 -20.99 -0.79 19.32
CA ILE A 130 -19.69 -1.32 18.89
C ILE A 130 -19.66 -2.86 18.75
N ALA A 131 -20.80 -3.54 18.92
CA ALA A 131 -20.87 -4.99 18.83
C ALA A 131 -21.17 -5.42 17.38
N ALA A 132 -20.12 -5.90 16.70
CA ALA A 132 -20.16 -6.57 15.39
C ALA A 132 -20.75 -5.74 14.23
N SER A 133 -19.90 -4.99 13.53
CA SER A 133 -20.21 -4.59 12.16
C SER A 133 -19.31 -5.35 11.20
N ASP A 134 -19.79 -6.50 10.72
CA ASP A 134 -19.35 -7.14 9.47
C ASP A 134 -19.70 -6.28 8.23
N LYS A 135 -19.77 -4.95 8.39
CA LYS A 135 -20.08 -4.01 7.31
C LYS A 135 -18.77 -3.49 6.74
N LEU A 136 -18.44 -3.98 5.54
CA LEU A 136 -17.31 -3.47 4.78
C LEU A 136 -17.65 -2.10 4.18
N GLY A 137 -16.71 -1.18 4.34
CA GLY A 137 -16.75 0.13 3.70
C GLY A 137 -16.32 0.08 2.25
N SER A 138 -16.28 1.25 1.61
CA SER A 138 -15.61 1.38 0.31
C SER A 138 -14.10 1.30 0.51
N ALA A 139 -13.40 0.58 -0.39
CA ALA A 139 -11.95 0.47 -0.33
C ALA A 139 -11.28 1.85 -0.39
N LEU A 140 -10.23 2.04 0.41
CA LEU A 140 -9.51 3.30 0.47
C LEU A 140 -8.76 3.56 -0.84
N GLY A 141 -8.94 4.76 -1.38
CA GLY A 141 -8.16 5.28 -2.50
C GLY A 141 -6.98 6.14 -2.04
N PRO A 142 -6.29 6.81 -2.97
CA PRO A 142 -5.23 7.73 -2.61
C PRO A 142 -5.80 8.95 -1.87
N ASP A 143 -5.00 9.51 -0.96
CA ASP A 143 -5.37 10.61 -0.06
C ASP A 143 -6.57 10.25 0.85
N TRP A 144 -6.65 8.99 1.29
CA TRP A 144 -7.75 8.49 2.13
C TRP A 144 -7.79 9.10 3.53
N HIS A 145 -6.64 9.54 4.04
CA HIS A 145 -6.52 10.16 5.36
C HIS A 145 -7.03 11.61 5.36
N GLU A 146 -7.23 12.24 4.19
CA GLU A 146 -7.76 13.59 4.10
C GLU A 146 -9.19 13.66 4.65
N GLY A 147 -9.42 14.60 5.57
CA GLY A 147 -10.68 14.76 6.28
C GLY A 147 -10.76 13.93 7.57
N LEU A 148 -9.78 13.07 7.86
CA LEU A 148 -9.65 12.39 9.13
C LEU A 148 -8.77 13.19 10.10
N CYS A 149 -9.16 13.21 11.38
CA CYS A 149 -8.36 13.77 12.46
C CYS A 149 -7.42 12.68 13.03
N LEU A 150 -6.23 12.55 12.46
CA LEU A 150 -5.26 11.53 12.88
C LEU A 150 -4.41 11.99 14.07
N LYS A 151 -5.05 12.38 15.17
CA LYS A 151 -4.39 12.92 16.36
C LYS A 151 -4.70 12.10 17.61
N GLY A 152 -3.64 11.73 18.35
CA GLY A 152 -3.71 11.10 19.66
C GLY A 152 -3.87 12.09 20.81
N THR A 153 -3.59 11.64 22.03
CA THR A 153 -3.87 12.40 23.27
C THR A 153 -2.78 13.39 23.66
N LYS A 154 -1.62 13.39 22.99
CA LYS A 154 -0.44 14.21 23.35
C LYS A 154 -0.29 15.45 22.46
N GLU A 155 0.53 16.39 22.91
CA GLU A 155 0.80 17.68 22.24
C GLU A 155 2.20 17.70 21.59
N PHE A 156 2.45 16.80 20.65
CA PHE A 156 3.63 16.85 19.78
C PHE A 156 3.27 16.54 18.34
N SER A 157 4.10 17.00 17.40
CA SER A 157 3.90 16.77 15.97
C SER A 157 4.09 15.30 15.61
N HIS A 158 5.31 14.76 15.68
CA HIS A 158 5.60 13.34 15.37
C HIS A 158 6.55 12.76 16.41
N LYS A 159 6.35 11.49 16.76
CA LYS A 159 7.26 10.74 17.61
C LYS A 159 7.25 9.27 17.19
N VAL A 160 8.08 8.97 16.19
CA VAL A 160 8.15 7.66 15.53
C VAL A 160 9.48 7.00 15.88
N HIS A 161 9.42 5.74 16.33
CA HIS A 161 10.59 4.88 16.50
C HIS A 161 10.47 3.70 15.55
N ILE A 162 11.50 3.49 14.72
CA ILE A 162 11.55 2.39 13.76
C ILE A 162 12.30 1.23 14.38
N GLU A 163 11.63 0.09 14.50
CA GLU A 163 12.24 -1.18 14.88
C GLU A 163 12.38 -2.06 13.63
N ILE A 164 13.62 -2.20 13.15
CA ILE A 164 13.93 -2.96 11.93
C ILE A 164 14.27 -4.42 12.25
N LEU A 165 14.27 -5.27 11.23
CA LEU A 165 14.64 -6.69 11.34
C LEU A 165 13.85 -7.44 12.43
N CYS A 166 12.56 -7.12 12.58
CA CYS A 166 11.71 -7.75 13.57
C CYS A 166 10.32 -8.09 13.04
N GLU A 167 9.72 -9.12 13.62
CA GLU A 167 8.32 -9.48 13.42
C GLU A 167 7.61 -9.55 14.77
N VAL A 168 6.29 -9.44 14.77
CA VAL A 168 5.52 -9.70 16.00
C VAL A 168 5.55 -11.19 16.28
N LYS A 169 6.19 -11.55 17.38
CA LYS A 169 6.28 -12.93 17.87
C LYS A 169 5.02 -13.31 18.65
N LYS A 170 4.56 -12.43 19.54
CA LYS A 170 3.37 -12.67 20.37
C LYS A 170 2.74 -11.37 20.85
N ILE A 171 1.42 -11.38 21.01
CA ILE A 171 0.65 -10.32 21.68
C ILE A 171 0.25 -10.85 23.06
N HIS A 172 0.50 -10.06 24.10
CA HIS A 172 0.11 -10.37 25.48
C HIS A 172 -0.93 -9.36 25.95
N LEU A 173 -2.01 -9.86 26.55
CA LEU A 173 -2.98 -8.99 27.22
C LEU A 173 -2.41 -8.51 28.56
N GLN A 174 -2.87 -7.36 29.05
CA GLN A 174 -2.39 -6.77 30.31
C GLN A 174 -2.31 -7.77 31.48
N GLN A 175 -3.38 -8.54 31.72
CA GLN A 175 -3.42 -9.51 32.83
C GLN A 175 -2.41 -10.65 32.65
N GLU A 176 -2.27 -11.18 31.44
CA GLU A 176 -1.27 -12.21 31.12
C GLU A 176 0.15 -11.66 31.32
N PHE A 177 0.40 -10.43 30.88
CA PHE A 177 1.70 -9.80 30.98
C PHE A 177 2.16 -9.61 32.43
N ILE A 178 1.25 -9.16 33.31
CA ILE A 178 1.49 -9.02 34.75
C ILE A 178 1.78 -10.39 35.38
N GLN A 179 0.98 -11.42 35.06
CA GLN A 179 1.15 -12.77 35.61
C GLN A 179 2.50 -13.38 35.23
N LEU A 180 2.96 -13.14 34.00
CA LEU A 180 4.26 -13.60 33.51
C LEU A 180 5.44 -12.78 34.07
N GLN A 181 5.19 -11.72 34.85
CA GLN A 181 6.20 -10.82 35.43
C GLN A 181 7.22 -10.33 34.40
N ARG A 182 6.75 -10.02 33.18
CA ARG A 182 7.60 -9.51 32.11
C ARG A 182 7.75 -8.00 32.21
N THR A 183 8.82 -7.51 31.59
CA THR A 183 9.14 -6.08 31.54
C THR A 183 9.03 -5.60 30.11
N SER A 184 8.26 -4.53 29.89
CA SER A 184 8.21 -3.82 28.62
C SER A 184 9.20 -2.66 28.61
N LEU A 185 9.46 -2.15 27.42
CA LEU A 185 10.38 -1.06 27.16
C LEU A 185 9.62 0.26 27.01
N THR A 186 10.19 1.33 27.57
CA THR A 186 9.73 2.70 27.33
C THR A 186 9.91 3.08 25.87
N PHE A 187 9.22 4.14 25.42
CA PHE A 187 9.47 4.69 24.10
C PHE A 187 10.95 5.11 23.98
N PRO A 188 11.68 4.61 22.97
CA PRO A 188 13.12 4.87 22.87
C PRO A 188 13.42 6.37 22.74
N LYS A 189 14.28 6.86 23.63
CA LYS A 189 14.92 8.18 23.52
C LYS A 189 16.16 8.03 22.64
N GLU A 190 16.55 9.08 21.91
CA GLU A 190 17.66 9.03 20.97
C GLU A 190 18.92 8.35 21.56
N GLU A 191 19.32 7.28 20.88
CA GLU A 191 20.52 6.43 21.01
C GLU A 191 20.98 5.83 22.34
N ARG A 192 20.59 6.27 23.56
CA ARG A 192 21.12 5.62 24.78
C ARG A 192 20.10 5.49 25.91
N ASN A 193 19.76 4.22 26.17
CA ASN A 193 19.00 3.66 27.28
C ASN A 193 17.50 3.56 27.04
N VAL A 194 17.07 2.35 26.68
CA VAL A 194 15.67 1.95 26.79
C VAL A 194 15.48 1.42 28.20
N GLU A 195 14.67 2.12 28.98
CA GLU A 195 14.38 1.76 30.37
C GLU A 195 13.13 0.89 30.45
N PRO A 196 12.98 0.07 31.50
CA PRO A 196 11.71 -0.56 31.85
C PRO A 196 10.56 0.44 31.84
N ASP A 197 9.47 0.12 31.15
CA ASP A 197 8.24 0.91 31.17
C ASP A 197 7.42 0.55 32.41
N GLU A 198 7.20 1.53 33.28
CA GLU A 198 6.34 1.38 34.46
C GLU A 198 4.85 1.63 34.13
N VAL A 199 4.55 2.12 32.93
CA VAL A 199 3.17 2.35 32.48
C VAL A 199 2.48 1.02 32.21
N LEU A 200 1.25 0.90 32.74
CA LEU A 200 0.40 -0.25 32.49
C LEU A 200 -0.40 -0.04 31.21
N TRP A 201 -0.14 -0.88 30.21
CA TRP A 201 -0.78 -0.81 28.89
C TRP A 201 -1.87 -1.89 28.75
N PRO A 202 -2.91 -1.68 27.93
CA PRO A 202 -3.94 -2.69 27.70
C PRO A 202 -3.39 -3.91 26.93
N VAL A 203 -2.39 -3.70 26.07
CA VAL A 203 -1.78 -4.75 25.25
C VAL A 203 -0.26 -4.55 25.11
N TYR A 204 0.47 -5.66 25.00
CA TYR A 204 1.92 -5.69 24.85
C TYR A 204 2.32 -6.52 23.63
N VAL A 205 3.26 -5.99 22.84
CA VAL A 205 3.78 -6.62 21.62
C VAL A 205 5.19 -7.13 21.87
N GLU A 206 5.38 -8.44 21.83
CA GLU A 206 6.70 -9.07 21.84
C GLU A 206 7.20 -9.24 20.40
N LEU A 207 8.39 -8.73 20.14
CA LEU A 207 9.06 -8.80 18.85
C LEU A 207 10.07 -9.95 18.81
N THR A 208 10.38 -10.44 17.61
CA THR A 208 11.36 -11.54 17.41
C THR A 208 12.78 -11.20 17.84
N ASN A 209 13.12 -9.91 17.90
CA ASN A 209 14.41 -9.41 18.41
C ASN A 209 14.46 -9.33 19.95
N GLY A 210 13.42 -9.80 20.65
CA GLY A 210 13.36 -9.87 22.11
C GLY A 210 12.83 -8.61 22.79
N LYS A 211 12.62 -7.51 22.06
CA LYS A 211 12.03 -6.27 22.59
C LYS A 211 10.53 -6.44 22.80
N ILE A 212 10.00 -5.75 23.82
CA ILE A 212 8.58 -5.76 24.14
C ILE A 212 8.10 -4.33 24.36
N TYR A 213 7.04 -3.93 23.67
CA TYR A 213 6.44 -2.61 23.81
C TYR A 213 4.98 -2.73 24.26
N GLY A 214 4.61 -2.00 25.32
CA GLY A 214 3.21 -1.80 25.66
C GLY A 214 2.60 -0.68 24.81
N CYS A 215 1.34 -0.79 24.43
CA CYS A 215 0.62 0.19 23.60
C CYS A 215 -0.90 0.13 23.81
N ASN A 216 -1.63 1.10 23.26
CA ASN A 216 -3.10 1.12 23.30
C ASN A 216 -3.72 0.09 22.34
N PHE A 217 -3.21 0.03 21.11
CA PHE A 217 -3.61 -0.95 20.10
C PHE A 217 -2.53 -1.07 19.00
N ILE A 218 -2.74 -2.03 18.09
CA ILE A 218 -1.80 -2.42 17.05
C ILE A 218 -2.45 -2.24 15.69
N VAL A 219 -1.76 -1.58 14.77
CA VAL A 219 -2.16 -1.47 13.36
C VAL A 219 -1.43 -2.54 12.55
N SER A 220 -2.18 -3.43 11.90
CA SER A 220 -1.66 -4.45 11.00
C SER A 220 -1.70 -3.97 9.55
N ALA A 221 -0.56 -3.48 9.06
CA ALA A 221 -0.36 -2.98 7.69
C ALA A 221 0.55 -3.92 6.88
N THR A 222 0.28 -5.23 6.97
CA THR A 222 1.11 -6.33 6.46
C THR A 222 0.68 -6.87 5.09
N GLY A 223 -0.10 -6.09 4.34
CA GLY A 223 -0.64 -6.46 3.03
C GLY A 223 -2.11 -6.88 3.09
N VAL A 224 -2.60 -7.43 1.98
CA VAL A 224 -4.01 -7.82 1.80
C VAL A 224 -4.14 -9.20 1.19
N VAL A 225 -5.31 -9.82 1.37
CA VAL A 225 -5.68 -11.13 0.80
C VAL A 225 -6.93 -10.95 -0.08
N PRO A 226 -6.97 -11.48 -1.31
CA PRO A 226 -8.15 -11.43 -2.17
C PRO A 226 -9.43 -11.93 -1.50
N ASN A 227 -10.54 -11.22 -1.72
CA ASN A 227 -11.84 -11.57 -1.16
C ASN A 227 -12.60 -12.55 -2.07
N VAL A 228 -12.03 -13.73 -2.27
CA VAL A 228 -12.60 -14.75 -3.17
C VAL A 228 -13.59 -15.70 -2.48
N LYS A 229 -13.47 -15.85 -1.15
CA LYS A 229 -14.19 -16.86 -0.36
C LYS A 229 -15.71 -16.91 -0.62
N PRO A 230 -16.43 -15.78 -0.73
CA PRO A 230 -17.89 -15.82 -0.99
C PRO A 230 -18.27 -16.50 -2.31
N PHE A 231 -17.34 -16.62 -3.25
CA PHE A 231 -17.61 -17.14 -4.59
C PHE A 231 -17.10 -18.58 -4.80
N LEU A 232 -16.19 -19.08 -3.95
CA LEU A 232 -15.58 -20.39 -4.16
C LEU A 232 -16.47 -21.55 -3.74
N ASP A 233 -17.35 -21.37 -2.75
CA ASP A 233 -18.22 -22.47 -2.31
C ASP A 233 -19.22 -22.85 -3.41
N GLY A 234 -19.22 -24.13 -3.80
CA GLY A 234 -20.06 -24.66 -4.86
C GLY A 234 -19.69 -24.24 -6.30
N ASN A 235 -18.63 -23.45 -6.51
CA ASN A 235 -18.17 -23.03 -7.84
C ASN A 235 -16.72 -23.46 -8.10
N ASN A 236 -16.36 -23.68 -9.36
CA ASN A 236 -15.03 -24.14 -9.77
C ASN A 236 -14.24 -23.01 -10.45
N PHE A 237 -14.00 -21.92 -9.72
CA PHE A 237 -13.13 -20.85 -10.21
C PHE A 237 -11.66 -21.30 -10.21
N ALA A 238 -10.91 -20.93 -11.24
CA ALA A 238 -9.45 -20.97 -11.21
C ALA A 238 -8.92 -19.88 -10.27
N VAL A 239 -7.96 -20.27 -9.43
CA VAL A 239 -7.41 -19.41 -8.37
C VAL A 239 -5.89 -19.45 -8.47
N GLY A 240 -5.27 -18.28 -8.56
CA GLY A 240 -3.83 -18.14 -8.69
C GLY A 240 -3.09 -18.41 -7.38
N GLU A 241 -1.76 -18.45 -7.46
CA GLU A 241 -0.89 -18.76 -6.31
C GLU A 241 -1.06 -17.78 -5.13
N ASP A 242 -1.44 -16.54 -5.41
CA ASP A 242 -1.69 -15.49 -4.41
C ASP A 242 -3.13 -15.48 -3.88
N GLY A 243 -3.95 -16.45 -4.28
CA GLY A 243 -5.32 -16.66 -3.81
C GLY A 243 -6.38 -15.79 -4.49
N GLY A 244 -6.04 -15.07 -5.55
CA GLY A 244 -6.99 -14.29 -6.36
C GLY A 244 -7.67 -15.13 -7.44
N LEU A 245 -8.80 -14.66 -7.95
CA LEU A 245 -9.44 -15.28 -9.13
C LEU A 245 -8.58 -15.02 -10.36
N GLU A 246 -8.19 -16.08 -11.05
CA GLU A 246 -7.46 -15.92 -12.31
C GLU A 246 -8.37 -15.26 -13.35
N VAL A 247 -7.85 -14.22 -13.99
CA VAL A 247 -8.49 -13.56 -15.11
C VAL A 247 -7.54 -13.46 -16.30
N ASP A 248 -8.07 -13.64 -17.49
CA ASP A 248 -7.32 -13.51 -18.73
C ASP A 248 -7.21 -12.03 -19.19
N LYS A 249 -6.64 -11.81 -20.37
CA LYS A 249 -6.47 -10.48 -20.99
C LYS A 249 -7.77 -9.77 -21.38
N HIS A 250 -8.92 -10.43 -21.24
CA HIS A 250 -10.26 -9.89 -21.47
C HIS A 250 -11.06 -9.80 -20.16
N MET A 251 -10.38 -9.95 -19.02
CA MET A 251 -10.94 -9.94 -17.66
C MET A 251 -11.94 -11.09 -17.40
N HIS A 252 -11.97 -12.11 -18.27
CA HIS A 252 -12.79 -13.30 -18.06
C HIS A 252 -12.21 -14.17 -16.96
N THR A 253 -13.08 -14.68 -16.09
CA THR A 253 -12.72 -15.76 -15.17
C THR A 253 -12.77 -17.11 -15.89
N SER A 254 -12.45 -18.20 -15.18
CA SER A 254 -12.61 -19.57 -15.70
C SER A 254 -14.06 -20.00 -15.93
N LEU A 255 -15.04 -19.23 -15.46
CA LEU A 255 -16.46 -19.52 -15.64
C LEU A 255 -17.07 -18.62 -16.72
N PRO A 256 -17.96 -19.16 -17.57
CA PRO A 256 -18.56 -18.42 -18.68
C PRO A 256 -19.39 -17.25 -18.18
N ASP A 257 -19.34 -16.14 -18.93
CA ASP A 257 -20.07 -14.90 -18.65
C ASP A 257 -19.78 -14.24 -17.29
N ILE A 258 -18.73 -14.69 -16.60
CA ILE A 258 -18.26 -14.12 -15.33
C ILE A 258 -16.88 -13.51 -15.54
N TYR A 259 -16.79 -12.23 -15.21
CA TYR A 259 -15.59 -11.40 -15.22
C TYR A 259 -15.19 -11.10 -13.78
N ALA A 260 -13.95 -10.65 -13.58
CA ALA A 260 -13.53 -10.07 -12.31
C ALA A 260 -12.58 -8.90 -12.53
N ALA A 261 -12.56 -7.95 -11.59
CA ALA A 261 -11.68 -6.80 -11.68
C ALA A 261 -11.13 -6.34 -10.32
N GLY A 262 -9.92 -5.79 -10.35
CA GLY A 262 -9.23 -5.21 -9.21
C GLY A 262 -8.67 -6.23 -8.23
N ASP A 263 -8.56 -5.85 -6.95
CA ASP A 263 -7.80 -6.60 -5.94
C ASP A 263 -8.37 -7.99 -5.58
N ILE A 264 -9.44 -8.46 -6.21
CA ILE A 264 -9.89 -9.85 -6.13
C ILE A 264 -9.12 -10.76 -7.11
N CYS A 265 -8.51 -10.18 -8.14
CA CYS A 265 -7.98 -10.93 -9.29
C CYS A 265 -6.51 -11.31 -9.12
N THR A 266 -6.12 -12.29 -9.92
CA THR A 266 -4.75 -12.63 -10.32
C THR A 266 -4.68 -12.54 -11.84
N ALA A 267 -3.74 -11.75 -12.35
CA ALA A 267 -3.53 -11.58 -13.78
C ALA A 267 -2.91 -12.85 -14.38
N ALA A 268 -3.67 -13.56 -15.23
CA ALA A 268 -3.28 -14.84 -15.84
C ALA A 268 -3.04 -14.73 -17.36
N TRP A 269 -2.49 -13.60 -17.80
CA TRP A 269 -2.01 -13.38 -19.17
C TRP A 269 -0.49 -13.25 -19.19
N ASP A 270 0.12 -13.30 -20.38
CA ASP A 270 1.55 -13.02 -20.55
C ASP A 270 1.80 -11.51 -20.42
N PRO A 271 2.43 -11.04 -19.33
CA PRO A 271 2.56 -9.61 -19.07
C PRO A 271 3.67 -8.99 -19.91
N SER A 272 3.55 -7.69 -20.19
CA SER A 272 4.68 -6.92 -20.70
C SER A 272 5.92 -7.07 -19.80
N PRO A 273 7.15 -7.12 -20.36
CA PRO A 273 8.39 -7.28 -19.59
C PRO A 273 8.61 -6.22 -18.51
N VAL A 274 7.94 -5.06 -18.60
CA VAL A 274 8.06 -3.93 -17.66
C VAL A 274 6.78 -3.71 -16.86
N TRP A 275 5.75 -4.53 -17.06
CA TRP A 275 4.55 -4.54 -16.24
C TRP A 275 4.64 -5.61 -15.14
N HIS A 276 3.92 -5.41 -14.05
CA HIS A 276 3.65 -6.44 -13.05
C HIS A 276 2.41 -6.08 -12.23
N GLN A 277 1.75 -7.08 -11.66
CA GLN A 277 0.57 -6.86 -10.83
C GLN A 277 0.98 -6.39 -9.42
N MET A 278 0.28 -5.38 -8.93
CA MET A 278 0.26 -4.99 -7.53
C MET A 278 -1.16 -4.57 -7.13
N ARG A 279 -1.55 -4.83 -5.88
CA ARG A 279 -2.88 -4.49 -5.35
C ARG A 279 -2.97 -3.01 -4.99
N LEU A 280 -2.99 -2.18 -6.02
CA LEU A 280 -2.97 -0.72 -5.97
C LEU A 280 -4.26 -0.15 -6.54
N TRP A 281 -4.65 1.02 -6.05
CA TRP A 281 -5.83 1.73 -6.52
C TRP A 281 -5.79 2.00 -8.04
N THR A 282 -4.63 2.34 -8.60
CA THR A 282 -4.46 2.61 -10.04
C THR A 282 -4.81 1.39 -10.88
N GLN A 283 -4.27 0.21 -10.52
CA GLN A 283 -4.57 -1.04 -11.22
C GLN A 283 -6.03 -1.47 -11.02
N ALA A 284 -6.58 -1.34 -9.81
CA ALA A 284 -7.98 -1.64 -9.57
C ALA A 284 -8.93 -0.79 -10.43
N ARG A 285 -8.62 0.50 -10.58
CA ARG A 285 -9.36 1.40 -11.46
C ARG A 285 -9.23 1.01 -12.94
N GLN A 286 -8.02 0.72 -13.41
CA GLN A 286 -7.74 0.32 -14.79
C GLN A 286 -8.47 -0.99 -15.14
N MET A 287 -8.36 -2.01 -14.28
CA MET A 287 -9.07 -3.29 -14.43
C MET A 287 -10.59 -3.09 -14.46
N GLY A 288 -11.15 -2.26 -13.57
CA GLY A 288 -12.58 -2.00 -13.54
C GLY A 288 -13.10 -1.33 -14.83
N TRP A 289 -12.36 -0.34 -15.34
CA TRP A 289 -12.69 0.32 -16.61
C TRP A 289 -12.58 -0.64 -17.79
N TYR A 290 -11.51 -1.42 -17.85
CA TYR A 290 -11.28 -2.33 -18.95
C TYR A 290 -12.25 -3.53 -18.95
N ALA A 291 -12.58 -4.09 -17.78
CA ALA A 291 -13.61 -5.12 -17.66
C ALA A 291 -14.96 -4.65 -18.23
N ALA A 292 -15.36 -3.39 -17.99
CA ALA A 292 -16.56 -2.83 -18.59
C ALA A 292 -16.49 -2.77 -20.12
N LYS A 293 -15.34 -2.38 -20.69
CA LYS A 293 -15.11 -2.40 -22.15
C LYS A 293 -15.18 -3.83 -22.71
N CYS A 294 -14.57 -4.80 -22.05
CA CYS A 294 -14.61 -6.21 -22.45
C CYS A 294 -16.02 -6.78 -22.43
N MET A 295 -16.80 -6.50 -21.38
CA MET A 295 -18.20 -6.93 -21.28
C MET A 295 -19.07 -6.32 -22.39
N ALA A 296 -18.85 -5.04 -22.71
CA ALA A 296 -19.57 -4.36 -23.80
C ALA A 296 -19.22 -4.94 -25.17
N ALA A 297 -17.92 -5.12 -25.45
CA ALA A 297 -17.45 -5.72 -26.70
C ALA A 297 -18.00 -7.14 -26.90
N ASP A 298 -17.92 -7.98 -25.87
CA ASP A 298 -18.44 -9.36 -25.93
C ASP A 298 -19.96 -9.40 -26.17
N THR A 299 -20.72 -8.46 -25.58
CA THR A 299 -22.16 -8.32 -25.82
C THR A 299 -22.48 -7.92 -27.27
N LEU A 300 -21.62 -7.13 -27.90
CA LEU A 300 -21.76 -6.69 -29.29
C LEU A 300 -21.14 -7.67 -30.31
N GLY A 301 -20.43 -8.70 -29.85
CA GLY A 301 -19.66 -9.60 -30.71
C GLY A 301 -18.44 -8.92 -31.35
N GLU A 302 -17.91 -7.89 -30.69
CA GLU A 302 -16.74 -7.12 -31.13
C GLU A 302 -15.46 -7.65 -30.47
N SER A 303 -14.34 -7.58 -31.19
CA SER A 303 -13.02 -7.85 -30.63
C SER A 303 -12.43 -6.59 -29.99
N ILE A 304 -11.79 -6.74 -28.83
CA ILE A 304 -11.05 -5.66 -28.17
C ILE A 304 -9.63 -6.12 -27.83
N ASP A 305 -8.67 -5.22 -28.02
CA ASP A 305 -7.28 -5.39 -27.62
C ASP A 305 -7.06 -4.97 -26.16
N MET A 306 -5.98 -5.46 -25.56
CA MET A 306 -5.61 -5.08 -24.19
C MET A 306 -5.39 -3.58 -24.09
N ASP A 307 -5.89 -2.98 -23.01
CA ASP A 307 -5.68 -1.55 -22.74
C ASP A 307 -4.18 -1.27 -22.50
N PHE A 308 -3.67 -0.19 -23.09
CA PHE A 308 -2.26 0.21 -23.00
C PHE A 308 -1.79 0.39 -21.55
N SER A 309 -2.70 0.66 -20.62
CA SER A 309 -2.39 0.72 -19.18
C SER A 309 -1.82 -0.56 -18.56
N PHE A 310 -1.85 -1.69 -19.28
CA PHE A 310 -1.22 -2.95 -18.86
C PHE A 310 0.16 -3.20 -19.53
N GLU A 311 0.67 -2.27 -20.34
CA GLU A 311 1.98 -2.37 -20.99
C GLU A 311 3.13 -1.90 -20.10
N LEU A 312 2.89 -0.96 -19.19
CA LEU A 312 3.88 -0.43 -18.25
C LEU A 312 3.34 -0.40 -16.82
N PHE A 313 4.15 -0.86 -15.86
CA PHE A 313 3.86 -0.58 -14.46
C PHE A 313 4.13 0.90 -14.16
N ALA A 314 3.10 1.65 -13.80
CA ALA A 314 3.23 3.04 -13.36
C ALA A 314 2.39 3.29 -12.10
N HIS A 315 3.00 3.88 -11.09
CA HIS A 315 2.30 4.28 -9.88
C HIS A 315 2.85 5.58 -9.31
N VAL A 316 1.94 6.48 -8.94
CA VAL A 316 2.24 7.77 -8.32
C VAL A 316 1.57 7.79 -6.96
N THR A 317 2.35 8.13 -5.93
CA THR A 317 1.89 8.29 -4.56
C THR A 317 2.64 9.42 -3.87
N LYS A 318 2.34 9.68 -2.60
CA LYS A 318 3.08 10.59 -1.74
C LYS A 318 3.52 9.91 -0.47
N PHE A 319 4.81 9.99 -0.17
CA PHE A 319 5.35 9.55 1.12
C PHE A 319 6.17 10.66 1.74
N PHE A 320 5.95 10.93 3.03
CA PHE A 320 6.67 11.96 3.78
C PHE A 320 6.65 13.33 3.11
N ASN A 321 5.53 13.64 2.45
CA ASN A 321 5.29 14.85 1.66
C ASN A 321 6.18 15.02 0.41
N TYR A 322 6.80 13.95 -0.08
CA TYR A 322 7.38 13.90 -1.42
C TYR A 322 6.43 13.21 -2.38
N LYS A 323 6.34 13.72 -3.60
CA LYS A 323 5.85 12.96 -4.75
C LYS A 323 6.77 11.77 -4.96
N VAL A 324 6.22 10.57 -5.09
CA VAL A 324 6.96 9.33 -5.36
C VAL A 324 6.33 8.67 -6.58
N VAL A 325 7.12 8.54 -7.63
CA VAL A 325 6.75 7.89 -8.88
C VAL A 325 7.60 6.65 -9.05
N VAL A 326 6.96 5.52 -9.33
CA VAL A 326 7.63 4.25 -9.59
C VAL A 326 7.18 3.71 -10.95
N LEU A 327 8.15 3.40 -11.80
CA LEU A 327 7.95 3.01 -13.20
C LEU A 327 8.63 1.67 -13.48
N GLY A 328 8.00 0.83 -14.28
CA GLY A 328 8.57 -0.42 -14.77
C GLY A 328 9.02 -1.37 -13.66
N LYS A 329 10.18 -2.00 -13.86
CA LYS A 329 10.90 -2.80 -12.85
C LYS A 329 11.77 -1.90 -11.96
N TYR A 330 11.15 -0.95 -11.27
CA TYR A 330 11.78 0.07 -10.43
C TYR A 330 12.70 -0.44 -9.30
N ASN A 331 12.55 -1.70 -8.88
CA ASN A 331 13.41 -2.38 -7.92
C ASN A 331 14.13 -3.60 -8.55
N ALA A 332 14.35 -3.57 -9.87
CA ALA A 332 14.92 -4.67 -10.65
C ALA A 332 14.17 -6.00 -10.47
N GLN A 333 12.84 -5.93 -10.26
CA GLN A 333 12.02 -7.09 -9.98
C GLN A 333 12.11 -8.10 -11.13
N GLY A 334 12.59 -9.30 -10.84
CA GLY A 334 12.71 -10.38 -11.83
C GLY A 334 13.86 -10.24 -12.83
N LEU A 335 14.72 -9.21 -12.73
CA LEU A 335 15.84 -9.00 -13.67
C LEU A 335 17.11 -9.80 -13.33
N GLY A 336 17.17 -10.43 -12.15
CA GLY A 336 18.37 -11.11 -11.67
C GLY A 336 19.48 -10.13 -11.26
N SER A 337 20.74 -10.58 -11.29
CA SER A 337 21.90 -9.77 -10.87
C SER A 337 22.54 -8.94 -12.00
N ASP A 338 22.15 -9.20 -13.25
CA ASP A 338 22.72 -8.55 -14.43
C ASP A 338 21.92 -7.30 -14.78
N HIS A 339 22.02 -6.29 -13.91
CA HIS A 339 21.41 -4.98 -14.09
C HIS A 339 22.32 -3.90 -13.48
N GLU A 340 22.20 -2.69 -14.01
CA GLU A 340 22.93 -1.52 -13.54
C GLU A 340 21.96 -0.56 -12.84
N LEU A 341 22.43 0.04 -11.75
CA LEU A 341 21.68 1.06 -11.02
C LEU A 341 22.38 2.40 -11.19
N MET A 342 21.66 3.36 -11.76
CA MET A 342 22.11 4.74 -11.84
C MET A 342 21.37 5.58 -10.81
N LEU A 343 22.09 6.52 -10.19
CA LEU A 343 21.54 7.32 -9.09
C LEU A 343 21.94 8.80 -9.22
N ARG A 344 20.94 9.67 -9.10
CA ARG A 344 21.10 11.11 -8.87
C ARG A 344 20.34 11.47 -7.60
N CYS A 345 21.00 12.18 -6.68
CA CYS A 345 20.39 12.57 -5.42
C CYS A 345 20.79 13.99 -5.06
N THR A 346 19.80 14.87 -4.93
CA THR A 346 19.96 16.21 -4.39
C THR A 346 19.29 16.25 -3.02
N LYS A 347 20.10 16.20 -1.95
CA LYS A 347 19.63 16.07 -0.57
C LYS A 347 18.49 17.05 -0.24
N GLY A 348 17.36 16.51 0.19
CA GLY A 348 16.18 17.28 0.59
C GLY A 348 15.38 17.89 -0.56
N ARG A 349 15.70 17.57 -1.82
CA ARG A 349 14.97 18.02 -3.01
C ARG A 349 14.46 16.85 -3.82
N GLU A 350 15.37 16.02 -4.34
CA GLU A 350 15.02 14.92 -5.24
C GLU A 350 15.93 13.70 -5.07
N TYR A 351 15.38 12.55 -5.41
CA TYR A 351 16.10 11.28 -5.55
C TYR A 351 15.60 10.59 -6.82
N VAL A 352 16.51 10.32 -7.75
CA VAL A 352 16.24 9.70 -9.05
C VAL A 352 17.10 8.44 -9.14
N LYS A 353 16.44 7.30 -9.27
CA LYS A 353 17.08 6.01 -9.52
C LYS A 353 16.57 5.41 -10.80
N VAL A 354 17.47 4.90 -11.61
CA VAL A 354 17.15 4.18 -12.86
C VAL A 354 17.74 2.78 -12.80
N VAL A 355 16.94 1.81 -13.25
CA VAL A 355 17.33 0.41 -13.43
C VAL A 355 17.57 0.16 -14.91
N MET A 356 18.79 -0.17 -15.27
CA MET A 356 19.24 -0.44 -16.64
C MET A 356 19.55 -1.93 -16.82
N GLN A 357 19.25 -2.47 -17.99
CA GLN A 357 19.68 -3.82 -18.38
C GLN A 357 19.90 -3.86 -19.89
N ASN A 358 21.07 -4.38 -20.33
CA ASN A 358 21.43 -4.49 -21.75
C ASN A 358 21.28 -3.16 -22.52
N GLY A 359 21.71 -2.05 -21.91
CA GLY A 359 21.60 -0.72 -22.48
C GLY A 359 20.18 -0.12 -22.46
N ARG A 360 19.15 -0.80 -21.93
CA ARG A 360 17.76 -0.33 -21.93
C ARG A 360 17.29 0.04 -20.53
N MET A 361 16.41 1.04 -20.45
CA MET A 361 15.75 1.39 -19.20
C MET A 361 14.64 0.40 -18.88
N MET A 362 14.73 -0.24 -17.72
CA MET A 362 13.76 -1.23 -17.26
C MET A 362 12.82 -0.69 -16.19
N GLY A 363 13.22 0.33 -15.45
CA GLY A 363 12.39 0.96 -14.43
C GLY A 363 13.05 2.14 -13.75
N ALA A 364 12.27 2.91 -13.00
CA ALA A 364 12.74 4.09 -12.30
C ALA A 364 12.00 4.34 -10.98
N VAL A 365 12.68 4.98 -10.03
CA VAL A 365 12.10 5.58 -8.83
C VAL A 365 12.43 7.07 -8.86
N LEU A 366 11.40 7.91 -8.89
CA LEU A 366 11.52 9.37 -8.90
C LEU A 366 10.85 9.92 -7.64
N ILE A 367 11.61 10.63 -6.82
CA ILE A 367 11.14 11.21 -5.57
C ILE A 367 11.40 12.71 -5.61
N GLY A 368 10.38 13.50 -5.29
CA GLY A 368 10.40 14.96 -5.44
C GLY A 368 9.86 15.42 -6.78
N GLU A 369 10.07 16.70 -7.09
CA GLU A 369 9.76 17.26 -8.42
C GLU A 369 11.01 17.07 -9.30
N THR A 370 10.96 16.06 -10.17
CA THR A 370 12.10 15.65 -11.00
C THR A 370 11.97 16.05 -12.46
N ASP A 371 10.74 16.27 -12.93
CA ASP A 371 10.40 16.57 -14.34
C ASP A 371 10.99 15.52 -15.32
N LEU A 372 10.95 14.24 -14.93
CA LEU A 372 11.52 13.11 -15.68
C LEU A 372 10.51 11.98 -15.92
N GLU A 373 9.30 12.12 -15.39
CA GLU A 373 8.29 11.08 -15.34
C GLU A 373 7.87 10.61 -16.73
N GLU A 374 7.50 11.54 -17.60
CA GLU A 374 7.05 11.26 -18.97
C GLU A 374 8.20 10.71 -19.83
N THR A 375 9.36 11.34 -19.74
CA THR A 375 10.56 10.91 -20.47
C THR A 375 10.96 9.50 -20.09
N PHE A 376 11.00 9.15 -18.81
CA PHE A 376 11.38 7.81 -18.38
C PHE A 376 10.29 6.78 -18.70
N GLU A 377 9.01 7.15 -18.61
CA GLU A 377 7.91 6.30 -19.10
C GLU A 377 8.09 5.96 -20.58
N ASN A 378 8.36 6.96 -21.43
CA ASN A 378 8.59 6.76 -22.86
C ASN A 378 9.85 5.93 -23.14
N LEU A 379 10.95 6.16 -22.42
CA LEU A 379 12.19 5.38 -22.59
C LEU A 379 12.00 3.91 -22.22
N ILE A 380 11.24 3.63 -21.16
CA ILE A 380 10.89 2.28 -20.75
C ILE A 380 9.97 1.62 -21.79
N LEU A 381 8.94 2.32 -22.26
CA LEU A 381 7.99 1.76 -23.25
C LEU A 381 8.65 1.48 -24.61
N ASN A 382 9.42 2.44 -25.11
CA ASN A 382 10.09 2.33 -26.41
C ASN A 382 11.27 1.37 -26.39
N GLN A 383 11.73 0.97 -25.19
CA GLN A 383 12.86 0.07 -25.00
C GLN A 383 14.07 0.56 -25.81
N MET A 384 14.41 1.85 -25.75
CA MET A 384 15.50 2.42 -26.55
C MET A 384 16.87 1.93 -26.05
N ASP A 385 17.85 1.80 -26.95
CA ASP A 385 19.24 1.55 -26.55
C ASP A 385 19.89 2.86 -26.12
N LEU A 386 20.18 2.96 -24.83
CA LEU A 386 20.72 4.14 -24.14
C LEU A 386 22.22 4.00 -23.85
N SER A 387 22.88 2.96 -24.36
CA SER A 387 24.30 2.70 -24.09
C SER A 387 25.22 3.87 -24.47
N ALA A 388 24.83 4.66 -25.48
CA ALA A 388 25.60 5.81 -25.95
C ALA A 388 25.64 6.98 -24.97
N TYR A 389 24.65 7.09 -24.07
CA TYR A 389 24.52 8.21 -23.14
C TYR A 389 25.26 7.96 -21.82
N GLY A 390 25.38 6.70 -21.37
CA GLY A 390 26.10 6.37 -20.14
C GLY A 390 25.62 7.20 -18.95
N GLU A 391 26.53 7.82 -18.21
CA GLU A 391 26.23 8.65 -17.03
C GLU A 391 25.45 9.94 -17.36
N ASP A 392 25.49 10.42 -18.61
CA ASP A 392 24.80 11.64 -19.01
C ASP A 392 23.28 11.53 -18.91
N LEU A 393 22.73 10.30 -18.86
CA LEU A 393 21.30 10.03 -18.68
C LEU A 393 20.71 10.72 -17.44
N LEU A 394 21.52 10.92 -16.40
CA LEU A 394 21.09 11.56 -15.14
C LEU A 394 21.74 12.93 -14.92
N ASN A 395 22.45 13.46 -15.91
CA ASN A 395 23.09 14.77 -15.77
C ASN A 395 22.02 15.87 -15.72
N PRO A 396 21.90 16.65 -14.62
CA PRO A 396 20.88 17.68 -14.50
C PRO A 396 21.10 18.89 -15.44
N ASP A 397 22.28 19.03 -16.04
CA ASP A 397 22.60 20.08 -17.00
C ASP A 397 22.24 19.69 -18.45
N ILE A 398 21.74 18.47 -18.65
CA ILE A 398 21.35 17.92 -19.94
C ILE A 398 19.84 17.72 -19.94
N ASP A 399 19.15 18.38 -20.87
CA ASP A 399 17.76 18.06 -21.12
C ASP A 399 17.70 16.77 -21.93
N ILE A 400 17.23 15.71 -21.28
CA ILE A 400 17.16 14.40 -21.89
C ILE A 400 16.02 14.32 -22.92
N GLU A 401 15.00 15.19 -22.81
CA GLU A 401 13.90 15.27 -23.77
C GLU A 401 14.39 15.67 -25.17
N ASP A 402 15.34 16.61 -25.23
CA ASP A 402 15.96 17.10 -26.48
C ASP A 402 16.61 16.00 -27.33
N TYR A 403 16.93 14.84 -26.74
CA TYR A 403 17.54 13.71 -27.48
C TYR A 403 16.52 12.77 -28.09
N PHE A 404 15.24 12.86 -27.69
CA PHE A 404 14.20 11.90 -28.04
C PHE A 404 12.99 12.51 -28.77
N ASP A 405 12.97 13.82 -28.95
CA ASP A 405 12.19 14.52 -29.99
C ASP A 405 12.73 14.27 -31.40
#